data_AF-A0A1E5ADU0-F1
#
_entry.id   AF-A0A1E5ADU0-F1
#
_cell.length_a   1.000
_cell.length_b   1.000
_cell.length_c   1.000
_cell.angle_alpha   90.00
_cell.angle_beta   90.00
_cell.angle_gamma   90.00
#
_symmetry.space_group_name_H-M   'P 1'
#
loop_
_entity.id
_entity.type
_entity.pdbx_description
1 polymer ?
#
loop_
_entity_poly.entity_id
_entity_poly.type
_entity_poly.pdbx_seq_one_letter_code
_entity_poly.pdbx_strand_id
1 'polypeptide(L)'
;MKLKPLKDIDDEQEFWRGTHFRQYEVGLNIANKEDDYYEYMLAEIPGETNYMLLTCVEGYKSGIALALVQMAEDTSKRIVKGKAIKYSMGTENTYVIEE
;
A
#
# COMPACT_ATOMS: atom_id res chain seq x y z
N MET A 1 10.85 -11.10 6.43
CA MET A 1 9.97 -10.37 5.50
C MET A 1 10.73 -10.08 4.24
N LYS A 2 10.15 -10.43 3.10
CA LYS A 2 10.78 -10.24 1.79
C LYS A 2 10.11 -9.06 1.09
N LEU A 3 10.90 -8.14 0.53
CA LEU A 3 10.39 -6.98 -0.19
C LEU A 3 10.41 -7.26 -1.68
N LYS A 4 9.28 -7.06 -2.35
CA LYS A 4 9.18 -7.14 -3.81
C LYS A 4 8.86 -5.75 -4.38
N PRO A 5 9.65 -5.23 -5.33
CA PRO A 5 9.38 -3.92 -5.93
C PRO A 5 7.99 -3.89 -6.55
N LEU A 6 7.22 -2.84 -6.27
CA LEU A 6 5.84 -2.71 -6.75
C LEU A 6 5.78 -2.63 -8.27
N LYS A 7 6.81 -2.06 -8.92
CA LYS A 7 6.94 -2.05 -10.39
C LYS A 7 6.95 -3.44 -11.02
N ASP A 8 7.43 -4.46 -10.30
CA ASP A 8 7.61 -5.84 -10.79
C ASP A 8 6.39 -6.74 -10.44
N ILE A 9 5.35 -6.16 -9.84
CA ILE A 9 4.08 -6.83 -9.55
C ILE A 9 3.24 -6.89 -10.82
N ASP A 10 2.54 -8.01 -11.04
CA ASP A 10 1.59 -8.13 -12.16
C ASP A 10 0.38 -7.19 -11.93
N ASP A 11 -0.07 -6.50 -12.98
CA ASP A 11 -1.20 -5.56 -12.88
C ASP A 11 -2.51 -6.21 -12.42
N GLU A 12 -2.67 -7.51 -12.67
CA GLU A 12 -3.82 -8.31 -12.28
C GLU A 12 -3.62 -9.09 -10.97
N GLN A 13 -2.42 -9.01 -10.36
CA GLN A 13 -2.17 -9.55 -9.03
C GLN A 13 -3.16 -8.94 -8.03
N GLU A 14 -3.75 -9.80 -7.21
CA GLU A 14 -4.77 -9.44 -6.23
C GLU A 14 -4.14 -9.16 -4.87
N PHE A 15 -4.65 -8.12 -4.21
CA PHE A 15 -4.29 -7.76 -2.84
C PHE A 15 -5.54 -7.64 -1.99
N TRP A 16 -5.40 -7.98 -0.72
CA TRP A 16 -6.47 -7.98 0.28
C TRP A 16 -6.19 -6.96 1.37
N ARG A 17 -7.18 -6.73 2.22
CA ARG A 17 -6.97 -6.01 3.48
C ARG A 17 -5.83 -6.65 4.27
N GLY A 18 -5.03 -5.83 4.93
CA GLY A 18 -3.87 -6.29 5.67
C GLY A 18 -2.65 -6.59 4.80
N THR A 19 -2.67 -6.34 3.49
CA THR A 19 -1.41 -6.29 2.71
C THR A 19 -0.65 -5.01 3.07
N HIS A 20 0.65 -5.16 3.34
CA HIS A 20 1.56 -4.05 3.67
C HIS A 20 2.45 -3.66 2.50
N PHE A 21 2.77 -2.37 2.44
CA PHE A 21 3.62 -1.75 1.45
C PHE A 21 4.58 -0.78 2.13
N ARG A 22 5.81 -0.68 1.63
CA ARG A 22 6.79 0.31 2.08
C ARG A 22 7.15 1.25 0.95
N GLN A 23 7.16 2.53 1.26
CA GLN A 23 7.70 3.56 0.38
C GLN A 23 8.95 4.14 1.03
N TYR A 24 10.09 3.96 0.39
CA TYR A 24 11.40 4.39 0.87
C TYR A 24 11.80 5.76 0.29
N GLU A 25 12.85 6.34 0.87
CA GLU A 25 13.44 7.63 0.47
C GLU A 25 12.43 8.78 0.56
N VAL A 26 11.55 8.74 1.57
CA VAL A 26 10.51 9.76 1.79
C VAL A 26 11.04 11.02 2.48
N GLY A 27 12.34 11.05 2.80
CA GLY A 27 13.05 12.22 3.29
C GLY A 27 12.95 12.43 4.79
N LEU A 28 12.81 11.36 5.57
CA LEU A 28 12.80 11.44 7.03
C LEU A 28 14.18 11.86 7.56
N ASN A 29 14.16 12.75 8.55
CA ASN A 29 15.36 13.16 9.28
C ASN A 29 15.67 12.14 10.39
N ILE A 30 16.13 10.96 10.00
CA ILE A 30 16.44 9.84 10.88
C ILE A 30 17.92 9.46 10.76
N ALA A 31 18.45 8.81 11.80
CA ALA A 31 19.86 8.45 11.88
C ALA A 31 20.25 7.34 10.89
N ASN A 32 19.41 6.30 10.77
CA ASN A 32 19.62 5.21 9.83
C ASN A 32 18.73 5.39 8.61
N LYS A 33 19.34 5.52 7.42
CA LYS A 33 18.58 5.73 6.18
C LYS A 33 17.84 4.49 5.68
N GLU A 34 18.18 3.31 6.19
CA GLU A 34 17.40 2.09 5.92
C GLU A 34 15.99 2.15 6.53
N ASP A 35 15.80 2.99 7.55
CA ASP A 35 14.50 3.22 8.19
C ASP A 35 13.75 4.42 7.57
N ASP A 36 14.23 4.96 6.44
CA ASP A 36 13.68 6.16 5.77
C ASP A 36 12.50 5.75 4.89
N TYR A 37 11.47 5.22 5.54
CA TYR A 37 10.27 4.74 4.89
C TYR A 37 9.00 5.07 5.66
N TYR A 38 7.89 5.07 4.94
CA TYR A 38 6.57 4.86 5.53
C TYR A 38 6.06 3.48 5.18
N GLU A 39 5.44 2.83 6.15
CA GLU A 39 4.71 1.60 5.94
C GLU A 39 3.21 1.90 5.87
N TYR A 40 2.58 1.39 4.81
CA TYR A 40 1.17 1.52 4.53
C TYR A 40 0.50 0.17 4.51
N MET A 41 -0.73 0.11 4.98
CA MET A 41 -1.56 -1.09 4.94
C MET A 41 -2.85 -0.81 4.19
N LEU A 42 -3.30 -1.78 3.38
CA LEU A 42 -4.65 -1.78 2.83
C LEU A 42 -5.67 -2.07 3.93
N ALA A 43 -6.63 -1.16 4.10
CA ALA A 43 -7.70 -1.27 5.07
C ALA A 43 -9.07 -1.09 4.39
N GLU A 44 -10.07 -1.80 4.91
CA GLU A 44 -11.46 -1.58 4.53
C GLU A 44 -12.02 -0.37 5.28
N ILE A 45 -12.86 0.41 4.60
CA ILE A 45 -13.63 1.48 5.24
C ILE A 45 -15.05 0.95 5.50
N PRO A 46 -15.57 1.01 6.73
CA PRO A 46 -16.94 0.57 7.02
C PRO A 46 -17.98 1.29 6.15
N GLY A 47 -18.82 0.54 5.46
CA GLY A 47 -19.85 1.08 4.56
C GLY A 47 -19.38 1.48 3.17
N GLU A 48 -18.07 1.47 2.90
CA GLU A 48 -17.52 1.71 1.56
C GLU A 48 -17.42 0.40 0.77
N THR A 49 -17.89 0.41 -0.47
CA THR A 49 -18.00 -0.76 -1.34
C THR A 49 -17.16 -0.69 -2.60
N ASN A 50 -16.60 0.46 -2.94
CA ASN A 50 -15.84 0.68 -4.17
C ASN A 50 -14.35 0.93 -3.91
N TYR A 51 -13.97 1.38 -2.71
CA TYR A 51 -12.59 1.72 -2.39
C TYR A 51 -12.07 1.05 -1.12
N MET A 52 -10.77 0.76 -1.13
CA MET A 52 -9.99 0.52 0.09
C MET A 52 -9.13 1.74 0.43
N LEU A 53 -8.74 1.84 1.69
CA LEU A 53 -7.84 2.87 2.17
C LEU A 53 -6.41 2.33 2.28
N LEU A 54 -5.45 3.03 1.70
CA LEU A 54 -4.05 2.90 2.10
C LEU A 54 -3.81 3.86 3.26
N THR A 55 -3.52 3.31 4.44
CA THR A 55 -3.27 4.09 5.65
C THR A 55 -1.88 3.80 6.19
N CYS A 56 -1.20 4.85 6.65
CA CYS A 56 0.10 4.69 7.28
C CYS A 56 -0.06 3.93 8.61
N VAL A 57 0.75 2.91 8.84
CA VAL A 57 0.68 2.08 10.05
C VAL A 57 1.88 2.25 10.96
N GLU A 58 2.99 2.80 10.46
CA GLU A 58 4.23 2.96 11.22
C GLU A 58 4.71 4.42 11.28
N GLY A 59 5.24 4.81 12.44
CA GLY A 59 5.85 6.12 12.65
C GLY A 59 4.87 7.25 12.99
N TYR A 60 5.32 8.49 12.87
CA TYR A 60 4.57 9.65 13.35
C TYR A 60 3.29 9.95 12.56
N LYS A 61 3.16 9.40 11.35
CA LYS A 61 1.99 9.54 10.49
C LYS A 61 1.00 8.38 10.62
N SER A 62 1.19 7.46 11.57
CA SER A 62 0.26 6.34 11.77
C SER A 62 -1.20 6.82 11.86
N GLY A 63 -2.08 6.16 11.12
CA GLY A 63 -3.49 6.51 10.98
C GLY A 63 -3.80 7.54 9.88
N ILE A 64 -2.79 8.18 9.28
CA ILE A 64 -3.01 9.11 8.16
C ILE A 64 -3.29 8.33 6.87
N ALA A 65 -4.38 8.71 6.21
CA ALA A 65 -4.74 8.26 4.87
C ALA A 65 -3.72 8.74 3.82
N LEU A 66 -3.18 7.81 3.05
CA LEU A 66 -2.39 8.13 1.86
C LEU A 66 -3.31 8.33 0.64
N ALA A 67 -4.11 7.32 0.33
CA ALA A 67 -4.93 7.29 -0.87
C ALA A 67 -6.10 6.30 -0.74
N LEU A 68 -7.14 6.53 -1.52
CA LEU A 68 -8.14 5.51 -1.82
C LEU A 68 -7.68 4.69 -3.02
N VAL A 69 -7.92 3.38 -2.96
CA VAL A 69 -7.58 2.42 -4.01
C VAL A 69 -8.87 1.78 -4.50
N GLN A 70 -9.13 1.92 -5.80
CA GLN A 70 -10.30 1.33 -6.44
C GLN A 70 -10.26 -0.20 -6.32
N MET A 71 -11.32 -0.78 -5.77
CA MET A 71 -11.52 -2.23 -5.76
C MET A 71 -11.88 -2.74 -7.16
N ALA A 72 -11.62 -4.02 -7.39
CA ALA A 72 -12.08 -4.70 -8.60
C ALA A 72 -13.61 -4.64 -8.73
N GLU A 73 -14.12 -4.76 -9.97
CA GLU A 73 -15.56 -4.69 -10.27
C GLU A 73 -16.40 -5.68 -9.45
N ASP A 74 -15.86 -6.88 -9.23
CA ASP A 74 -16.42 -7.86 -8.30
C ASP A 74 -16.06 -7.50 -6.85
N THR A 75 -16.85 -6.57 -6.28
CA THR A 75 -16.66 -6.05 -4.93
C THR A 75 -16.97 -7.09 -3.83
N SER A 76 -17.56 -8.24 -4.18
CA SER A 76 -17.85 -9.33 -3.22
C SER A 76 -16.57 -9.94 -2.63
N LYS A 77 -15.48 -9.92 -3.39
CA LYS A 77 -14.18 -10.46 -2.98
C LYS A 77 -13.36 -9.50 -2.13
N ARG A 78 -13.71 -8.21 -2.13
CA ARG A 78 -13.00 -7.14 -1.42
C ARG A 78 -11.50 -7.19 -1.74
N ILE A 79 -11.18 -7.05 -3.03
CA ILE A 79 -9.82 -7.08 -3.55
C ILE A 79 -9.49 -5.81 -4.33
N VAL A 80 -8.20 -5.50 -4.39
CA VAL A 80 -7.63 -4.48 -5.26
C VAL A 80 -6.61 -5.13 -6.20
N LYS A 81 -6.51 -4.62 -7.43
CA LYS A 81 -5.58 -5.11 -8.44
C LYS A 81 -4.26 -4.35 -8.39
N GLY A 82 -3.16 -4.99 -8.78
CA GLY A 82 -1.83 -4.38 -8.84
C GLY A 82 -1.81 -3.04 -9.59
N LYS A 83 -2.52 -2.93 -10.71
CA LYS A 83 -2.65 -1.66 -11.46
C LYS A 83 -3.22 -0.52 -10.62
N ALA A 84 -4.21 -0.80 -9.76
CA ALA A 84 -4.85 0.21 -8.94
C ALA A 84 -3.91 0.68 -7.81
N ILE A 85 -3.13 -0.24 -7.23
CA ILE A 85 -2.12 0.10 -6.22
C ILE A 85 -1.02 0.96 -6.83
N LYS A 86 -0.49 0.55 -7.99
CA LYS A 86 0.54 1.32 -8.72
C LYS A 86 0.08 2.75 -9.04
N TYR A 87 -1.17 2.89 -9.47
CA TYR A 87 -1.78 4.20 -9.73
C TYR A 87 -1.89 5.05 -8.46
N SER A 88 -2.36 4.48 -7.35
CA SER A 88 -2.61 5.24 -6.12
C SER A 88 -1.35 5.56 -5.30
N MET A 89 -0.33 4.68 -5.28
CA MET A 89 0.90 4.87 -4.50
C MET A 89 2.08 5.43 -5.29
N GLY A 90 2.14 5.17 -6.60
CA GLY A 90 3.37 5.28 -7.37
C GLY A 90 4.30 4.08 -7.14
N THR A 91 5.17 3.81 -8.11
CA THR A 91 6.04 2.62 -8.13
C THR A 91 7.49 2.90 -7.75
N GLU A 92 7.89 4.18 -7.74
CA GLU A 92 9.24 4.58 -7.39
C GLU A 92 9.48 4.36 -5.90
N ASN A 93 10.54 3.62 -5.58
CA ASN A 93 10.91 3.24 -4.21
C ASN A 93 9.78 2.60 -3.38
N THR A 94 8.78 2.02 -4.05
CA THR A 94 7.64 1.35 -3.42
C THR A 94 7.78 -0.16 -3.53
N TYR A 95 7.52 -0.87 -2.43
CA TYR A 95 7.66 -2.32 -2.32
C TYR A 95 6.46 -2.91 -1.60
N VAL A 96 6.02 -4.10 -2.02
CA VAL A 96 5.09 -4.92 -1.23
C VAL A 96 5.87 -5.78 -0.26
N ILE A 97 5.34 -5.96 0.95
CA ILE A 97 5.89 -6.89 1.94
C ILE A 97 5.27 -8.27 1.69
N GLU A 98 6.09 -9.24 1.29
CA GLU A 98 5.73 -10.65 1.22
C GLU A 98 6.00 -11.30 2.59
N GLU A 99 5.00 -12.02 3.12
CA GLU A 99 5.12 -12.88 4.32
C GLU A 99 6.03 -14.09 4.06
#